data_AF-A0A1F3CP41-F1
#
_entry.id   AF-A0A1F3CP41-F1
#
_cell.length_a   1.000
_cell.length_b   1.000
_cell.length_c   1.000
_cell.angle_alpha   90.00
_cell.angle_beta   90.00
_cell.angle_gamma   90.00
#
_symmetry.space_group_name_H-M   'P 1'
#
loop_
_entity.id
_entity.type
_entity.pdbx_description
1 polymer ?
#
loop_
_entity_poly.entity_id
_entity_poly.type
_entity_poly.pdbx_seq_one_letter_code
_entity_poly.pdbx_strand_id
1 'polypeptide(L)' 'MIENKQDENIQLLVNMPNCSNLQFTFVNGEIIKFKRVFEKDAHNATLYYKLSDDIQNAIAKYLNPKAV' A
#
# COMPACT_ATOMS: atom_id res chain seq x y z
N MET A 1 -31.62 -6.17 10.93
CA MET A 1 -30.26 -6.76 10.92
C MET A 1 -29.32 -5.63 10.54
N ILE A 2 -28.47 -5.16 11.46
CA ILE A 2 -27.53 -4.08 11.17
C ILE A 2 -26.33 -4.76 10.51
N GLU A 3 -26.17 -4.58 9.20
CA GLU A 3 -24.96 -4.97 8.50
C GLU A 3 -23.80 -4.14 9.07
N ASN A 4 -22.96 -4.75 9.89
CA ASN A 4 -21.63 -4.22 10.17
C ASN A 4 -20.83 -4.29 8.88
N LYS A 5 -20.98 -3.29 8.01
CA LYS A 5 -19.96 -2.99 7.00
C LYS A 5 -18.78 -2.41 7.76
N GLN A 6 -17.94 -3.29 8.31
CA GLN A 6 -16.56 -2.91 8.57
C GLN A 6 -16.03 -2.40 7.24
N ASP A 7 -15.73 -1.10 7.16
CA ASP A 7 -14.92 -0.57 6.08
C ASP A 7 -13.60 -1.35 6.12
N GLU A 8 -13.47 -2.40 5.28
CA GLU A 8 -12.28 -3.25 5.16
C GLU A 8 -11.13 -2.49 4.47
N ASN A 9 -10.85 -1.29 4.97
CA ASN A 9 -9.74 -0.47 4.56
C ASN A 9 -8.46 -1.05 5.17
N ILE A 10 -7.75 -1.89 4.41
CA ILE A 10 -6.46 -2.43 4.85
C ILE A 10 -5.39 -1.38 4.55
N GLN A 11 -4.60 -0.99 5.56
CA GLN A 11 -3.48 -0.08 5.38
C GLN A 11 -2.16 -0.84 5.41
N LEU A 12 -1.32 -0.63 4.40
CA LEU A 12 -0.01 -1.26 4.29
C LEU A 12 1.07 -0.17 4.22
N LEU A 13 1.99 -0.18 5.18
CA LEU A 13 3.16 0.69 5.17
C LEU A 13 4.33 -0.04 4.50
N VAL A 14 4.91 0.60 3.50
CA VAL A 14 5.90 -0.01 2.59
C VAL A 14 7.11 0.89 2.44
N ASN A 15 8.30 0.29 2.57
CA ASN A 15 9.57 0.93 2.23
C ASN A 15 9.90 0.60 0.77
N MET A 16 9.78 1.61 -0.09
CA MET A 16 10.00 1.49 -1.52
C MET A 16 11.50 1.39 -1.87
N PRO A 17 11.86 0.87 -3.06
CA PRO A 17 13.26 0.76 -3.50
C PRO A 17 13.99 2.10 -3.58
N ASN A 18 13.27 3.20 -3.76
CA ASN A 18 13.82 4.56 -3.77
C ASN A 18 13.93 5.17 -2.35
N CYS A 19 13.96 4.34 -1.31
CA CYS A 19 14.00 4.72 0.10
C CYS A 19 12.83 5.60 0.58
N SER A 20 11.73 5.69 -0.20
CA SER A 20 10.54 6.39 0.26
C SER A 20 9.62 5.47 1.05
N ASN A 21 9.14 5.94 2.19
CA ASN A 21 8.18 5.22 3.01
C ASN A 21 6.77 5.65 2.57
N LEU A 22 5.99 4.72 2.03
CA LEU A 22 4.65 4.97 1.52
C LEU A 22 3.63 4.14 2.29
N GLN A 23 2.49 4.72 2.59
CA GLN A 23 1.35 4.00 3.12
C GLN A 23 0.29 3.87 2.03
N PHE A 24 -0.09 2.65 1.69
CA PHE A 24 -1.18 2.32 0.77
C PHE A 24 -2.45 1.98 1.55
N THR A 25 -3.61 2.32 1.01
CA THR A 25 -4.90 1.85 1.53
C THR A 25 -5.61 1.03 0.47
N PHE A 26 -5.99 -0.17 0.85
CA PHE A 26 -6.68 -1.14 0.03
C PHE A 26 -8.14 -1.22 0.42
N VAL A 27 -9.03 -1.35 -0.56
CA VAL A 27 -10.45 -1.66 -0.38
C VAL A 27 -10.81 -2.75 -1.36
N ASN A 28 -11.33 -3.88 -0.86
CA ASN A 28 -11.67 -5.04 -1.69
C ASN A 28 -10.49 -5.51 -2.57
N GLY A 29 -9.25 -5.40 -2.08
CA GLY A 29 -8.04 -5.76 -2.82
C GLY A 29 -7.49 -4.69 -3.78
N GLU A 30 -8.18 -3.57 -3.97
CA GLU A 30 -7.72 -2.47 -4.83
C GLU A 30 -7.12 -1.32 -4.03
N ILE A 31 -6.03 -0.73 -4.54
CA ILE A 31 -5.43 0.46 -3.94
C ILE A 31 -6.29 1.68 -4.29
N ILE A 32 -6.80 2.37 -3.28
CA ILE A 32 -7.63 3.58 -3.47
C ILE A 32 -6.88 4.89 -3.16
N LYS A 33 -5.79 4.81 -2.40
CA LYS A 33 -4.95 5.97 -2.05
C LYS A 33 -3.57 5.52 -1.57
N PHE A 34 -2.62 6.43 -1.69
CA PHE A 34 -1.34 6.36 -0.98
C PHE A 34 -0.95 7.71 -0.38
N LYS A 35 -0.09 7.68 0.63
CA LYS A 35 0.57 8.88 1.17
C LYS A 35 2.03 8.59 1.51
N ARG A 36 2.89 9.60 1.43
CA ARG A 36 4.27 9.52 1.95
C ARG A 36 4.25 9.65 3.47
N VAL A 37 5.09 8.87 4.14
CA VAL A 37 5.19 8.83 5.60
C VAL A 37 6.62 9.23 6.00
N PHE A 38 6.75 10.01 7.07
CA PHE A 38 8.06 10.40 7.59
C PHE A 38 8.75 9.19 8.26
N GLU A 39 10.09 9.13 8.17
CA GLU A 39 10.88 7.98 8.67
C GLU A 39 10.56 7.59 10.12
N LYS A 40 10.35 8.58 11.00
CA LYS A 40 10.01 8.34 12.41
C LYS A 40 8.73 7.52 12.60
N ASP A 41 7.79 7.60 11.65
CA ASP A 41 6.49 6.91 11.69
C ASP A 41 6.54 5.61 10.85
N ALA A 42 7.67 5.33 10.18
CA ALA A 42 7.86 4.19 9.29
C ALA A 42 8.44 2.95 10.01
N HIS A 43 8.55 2.97 11.34
CA HIS A 43 9.23 1.93 12.13
C HIS A 43 8.70 0.50 11.98
N ASN A 44 7.58 0.26 11.29
CA ASN A 44 7.04 -1.07 11.01
C ASN A 44 6.71 -1.30 9.53
N ALA A 45 7.33 -0.54 8.64
CA ALA A 45 7.11 -0.67 7.21
C ALA A 45 7.66 -2.00 6.67
N THR A 46 6.87 -2.67 5.85
CA THR A 46 7.32 -3.86 5.12
C THR A 46 8.20 -3.41 3.96
N LEU A 47 9.33 -4.09 3.75
CA LEU A 47 10.18 -3.81 2.59
C LEU A 47 9.46 -4.21 1.31
N TYR A 48 9.45 -3.33 0.29
CA TYR A 48 8.71 -3.57 -0.95
C TYR A 48 9.03 -4.92 -1.60
N TYR A 49 10.31 -5.30 -1.61
CA TYR A 49 10.79 -6.57 -2.17
C TYR A 49 10.43 -7.81 -1.34
N LYS A 50 9.87 -7.65 -0.13
CA LYS A 50 9.37 -8.75 0.70
C LYS A 50 7.87 -9.00 0.50
N LEU A 51 7.18 -8.18 -0.30
CA LEU A 51 5.78 -8.36 -0.63
C LEU A 51 5.62 -9.45 -1.70
N SER A 52 4.43 -10.05 -1.79
CA SER A 52 4.11 -10.94 -2.93
C SER A 52 4.12 -10.17 -4.25
N ASP A 53 4.40 -10.86 -5.35
CA ASP A 53 4.44 -10.27 -6.69
C ASP A 53 3.12 -9.57 -7.05
N ASP A 54 1.98 -10.11 -6.63
CA ASP A 54 0.66 -9.50 -6.86
C ASP A 54 0.54 -8.11 -6.21
N ILE A 55 1.01 -7.97 -4.96
CA ILE A 55 0.97 -6.70 -4.24
C ILE A 55 1.99 -5.73 -4.86
N GLN A 56 3.19 -6.20 -5.18
CA GLN A 56 4.21 -5.38 -5.84
C GLN A 56 3.71 -4.84 -7.18
N ASN A 57 3.05 -5.68 -7.98
CA ASN A 57 2.45 -5.33 -9.26
C ASN A 57 1.28 -4.35 -9.10
N ALA A 58 0.40 -4.55 -8.12
CA ALA A 58 -0.68 -3.63 -7.83
C ALA A 58 -0.16 -2.22 -7.47
N ILE A 59 0.84 -2.15 -6.60
CA ILE A 59 1.51 -0.90 -6.22
C ILE A 59 2.19 -0.25 -7.44
N ALA A 60 2.91 -1.02 -8.25
CA ALA A 60 3.62 -0.51 -9.43
C ALA A 60 2.65 0.07 -10.47
N LYS A 61 1.57 -0.65 -10.79
CA LYS A 61 0.51 -0.19 -11.69
C LYS A 61 -0.16 1.07 -11.17
N TYR A 62 -0.42 1.14 -9.87
CA TYR A 62 -1.05 2.32 -9.26
C TYR A 62 -0.14 3.55 -9.34
N LEU A 63 1.15 3.40 -9.01
CA LEU A 63 2.10 4.51 -9.01
C LEU A 63 2.52 4.95 -10.42
N ASN A 64 2.56 4.02 -11.38
CA ASN A 64 2.90 4.30 -12.76
C ASN A 64 1.98 3.53 -13.72
N PRO A 65 0.74 4.02 -13.94
CA PRO A 65 -0.22 3.35 -14.81
C PRO A 65 0.19 3.34 -16.30
N LYS A 66 1.26 4.05 -16.67
CA LYS A 66 1.81 4.09 -18.04
C LYS A 66 3.02 3.16 -18.24
N ALA A 67 3.42 2.39 -17.23
CA ALA A 67 4.57 1.48 -17.32
C ALA A 67 4.25 0.14 -18.02
N VAL A 68 3.03 -0.04 -18.51
CA VAL A 68 2.57 -1.23 -19.25
C VAL A 68 2.40 -0.88 -20.72
#